data_AF-A0A316DHY1-F1
#
_entry.id   AF-A0A316DHY1-F1
#
_cell.length_a   1.000
_cell.length_b   1.000
_cell.length_c   1.000
_cell.angle_alpha   90.00
_cell.angle_beta   90.00
_cell.angle_gamma   90.00
#
_symmetry.space_group_name_H-M   'P 1'
#
loop_
_entity.id
_entity.type
_entity.pdbx_description
1 polymer ?
#
loop_
_entity_poly.entity_id
_entity_poly.type
_entity_poly.pdbx_seq_one_letter_code
_entity_poly.pdbx_strand_id
1 'polypeptide(L)'
;MSILVLISLVGCNLNRMKNFLNFILFFLATYCFGQNHSIEIGENFDNIEFGYSTLSDVRSEYQNFELNETKTLNCPHTDDCDSSYGFNSSIEIPSNGIIFQTDYKTEQLIEKILLYKPFNGELNNSLKIDLDSTTVKEVFEKFPNSKLTSTNRKKYWIIKNENITFLVNRFDNDNEYPIEPTEIYNRKIHSIILTGKRKPVESNDCKKPLFAPKTESHKNCLVKQHKGGIYYISWGDEPTHEYVKNGFWKEFYPNHKIKEQGNYIKGVKVGTFEYFDQNGELSNTKSHFSGYFKLHKWKIIFGVILILIIILRIKKKKTTANTV
;
A
#
# COMPACT_ATOMS: atom_id res chain seq x y z
N MET A 1 35.03 -54.94 20.56
CA MET A 1 35.17 -56.21 21.32
C MET A 1 34.43 -56.01 22.63
N SER A 2 33.48 -56.85 23.06
CA SER A 2 33.07 -58.16 22.54
C SER A 2 31.55 -58.36 22.57
N ILE A 3 31.09 -59.40 21.88
CA ILE A 3 29.69 -59.70 21.56
C ILE A 3 29.22 -60.91 22.37
N LEU A 4 27.99 -60.89 22.89
CA LEU A 4 27.22 -62.10 23.21
C LEU A 4 25.70 -61.80 23.22
N VAL A 5 24.89 -62.85 23.14
CA VAL A 5 23.96 -62.98 22.01
C VAL A 5 22.81 -63.97 22.29
N LEU A 6 21.56 -63.58 21.98
CA LEU A 6 20.35 -64.44 21.84
C LEU A 6 19.83 -65.13 23.15
N ILE A 7 18.56 -65.53 23.34
CA ILE A 7 17.35 -65.54 22.49
C ILE A 7 16.04 -65.44 23.34
N SER A 8 14.92 -65.15 22.66
CA SER A 8 13.48 -65.14 23.04
C SER A 8 12.96 -66.31 23.92
N LEU A 9 11.74 -66.41 24.50
CA LEU A 9 10.34 -65.95 24.29
C LEU A 9 9.67 -65.93 25.71
N VAL A 10 8.68 -65.14 26.12
CA VAL A 10 7.22 -65.00 25.82
C VAL A 10 6.81 -63.78 26.69
N GLY A 11 5.90 -62.85 26.39
CA GLY A 11 4.81 -62.80 25.43
C GLY A 11 3.59 -62.19 26.12
N CYS A 12 3.32 -60.92 25.80
CA CYS A 12 2.08 -60.16 26.05
C CYS A 12 1.73 -59.61 27.47
N ASN A 13 1.64 -58.27 27.47
CA ASN A 13 0.51 -57.47 27.99
C ASN A 13 0.48 -56.96 29.44
N LEU A 14 1.13 -55.80 29.65
CA LEU A 14 0.66 -54.79 30.61
C LEU A 14 1.08 -53.38 30.13
N ASN A 15 0.50 -52.96 29.00
CA ASN A 15 0.79 -51.64 28.39
C ASN A 15 -0.14 -50.55 28.97
N ARG A 16 0.11 -50.15 30.22
CA ARG A 16 -0.51 -48.97 30.86
C ARG A 16 0.49 -48.36 31.83
N MET A 17 0.59 -47.02 31.86
CA MET A 17 1.58 -46.22 32.63
C MET A 17 2.99 -46.02 32.03
N LYS A 18 3.13 -45.67 30.74
CA LYS A 18 4.34 -44.99 30.22
C LYS A 18 4.13 -43.75 29.33
N ASN A 19 2.91 -43.25 29.19
CA ASN A 19 2.59 -42.11 28.28
C ASN A 19 2.38 -40.76 29.00
N PHE A 20 2.74 -40.61 30.27
CA PHE A 20 2.58 -39.35 31.01
C PHE A 20 3.88 -38.59 31.33
N LEU A 21 5.05 -39.14 30.99
CA LEU A 21 6.34 -38.49 31.28
C LEU A 21 7.07 -37.89 30.05
N ASN A 22 6.62 -38.21 28.83
CA ASN A 22 7.19 -37.64 27.59
C ASN A 22 6.40 -36.45 27.02
N PHE A 23 5.29 -36.03 27.63
CA PHE A 23 4.50 -34.88 27.17
C PHE A 23 4.90 -33.54 27.79
N ILE A 24 5.74 -33.54 28.84
CA ILE A 24 6.17 -32.34 29.56
C ILE A 24 7.58 -31.88 29.14
N LEU A 25 8.38 -32.76 28.54
CA LEU A 25 9.73 -32.46 28.03
C LEU A 25 9.77 -31.98 26.57
N PHE A 26 8.61 -31.81 25.92
CA PHE A 26 8.49 -31.22 24.57
C PHE A 26 7.85 -29.82 24.57
N PHE A 27 7.70 -29.19 25.74
CA PHE A 27 7.05 -27.87 25.91
C PHE A 27 7.96 -26.78 26.48
N LEU A 28 9.28 -27.01 26.52
CA LEU A 28 10.27 -26.09 27.11
C LEU A 28 11.46 -25.76 26.18
N ALA A 29 11.32 -26.00 24.87
CA ALA A 29 12.44 -25.88 23.92
C ALA A 29 12.10 -25.27 22.54
N THR A 30 11.11 -24.36 22.43
CA THR A 30 10.88 -23.54 21.19
C THR A 30 10.10 -22.23 21.44
N TYR A 31 10.43 -21.45 22.48
CA TYR A 31 9.95 -20.06 22.63
C TYR A 31 11.07 -19.00 22.56
N CYS A 32 12.17 -19.34 21.87
CA CYS A 32 13.06 -18.36 21.24
C CYS A 32 13.00 -18.50 19.71
N PHE A 33 11.80 -18.39 19.13
CA PHE A 33 11.68 -17.89 17.76
C PHE A 33 11.94 -16.38 17.77
N GLY A 34 13.22 -16.02 17.90
CA GLY A 34 13.66 -14.72 17.43
C GLY A 34 13.45 -14.71 15.92
N GLN A 35 12.39 -14.04 15.46
CA GLN A 35 12.26 -13.75 14.04
C GLN A 35 13.38 -12.78 13.67
N ASN A 36 14.29 -13.24 12.81
CA ASN A 36 15.32 -12.38 12.24
C ASN A 36 14.66 -11.48 11.18
N HIS A 37 14.00 -10.41 11.64
CA HIS A 37 13.39 -9.42 10.76
C HIS A 37 14.47 -8.82 9.84
N SER A 38 14.27 -8.90 8.53
CA SER A 38 15.20 -8.37 7.53
C SER A 38 14.65 -7.08 6.93
N ILE A 39 15.52 -6.08 6.78
CA ILE A 39 15.11 -4.74 6.34
C ILE A 39 15.99 -4.30 5.16
N GLU A 40 15.42 -4.24 3.96
CA GLU A 40 16.05 -3.61 2.80
C GLU A 40 15.64 -2.13 2.74
N ILE A 41 16.55 -1.25 3.19
CA ILE A 41 16.27 0.17 3.43
C ILE A 41 15.64 0.85 2.21
N GLY A 42 14.40 1.29 2.38
CA GLY A 42 13.61 2.01 1.38
C GLY A 42 12.88 1.14 0.35
N GLU A 43 13.07 -0.17 0.38
CA GLU A 43 12.38 -1.15 -0.50
C GLU A 43 11.35 -1.96 0.28
N ASN A 44 11.79 -2.74 1.28
CA ASN A 44 10.93 -3.64 2.05
C ASN A 44 11.34 -3.79 3.54
N PHE A 45 10.39 -4.32 4.31
CA PHE A 45 10.57 -4.83 5.66
C PHE A 45 9.94 -6.23 5.68
N ASP A 46 10.74 -7.27 5.85
CA ASP A 46 10.39 -8.66 5.52
C ASP A 46 9.70 -8.72 4.13
N ASN A 47 8.48 -9.26 4.03
CA ASN A 47 7.73 -9.32 2.77
C ASN A 47 6.87 -8.06 2.46
N ILE A 48 6.96 -6.99 3.26
CA ILE A 48 6.15 -5.77 3.13
C ILE A 48 6.92 -4.71 2.32
N GLU A 49 6.49 -4.44 1.07
CA GLU A 49 7.09 -3.42 0.19
C GLU A 49 6.44 -2.04 0.39
N PHE A 50 7.27 -1.01 0.60
CA PHE A 50 6.79 0.36 0.79
C PHE A 50 6.10 0.93 -0.46
N GLY A 51 4.89 1.46 -0.28
CA GLY A 51 4.08 2.03 -1.35
C GLY A 51 3.56 1.00 -2.36
N TYR A 52 3.55 -0.29 -2.00
CA TYR A 52 2.89 -1.36 -2.75
C TYR A 52 2.04 -2.24 -1.85
N SER A 53 2.62 -2.79 -0.78
CA SER A 53 1.91 -3.63 0.18
C SER A 53 0.88 -2.83 0.97
N THR A 54 -0.17 -3.50 1.40
CA THR A 54 -1.33 -2.92 2.09
C THR A 54 -1.50 -3.47 3.50
N LEU A 55 -2.42 -2.88 4.26
CA LEU A 55 -2.93 -3.49 5.50
C LEU A 55 -3.51 -4.91 5.30
N SER A 56 -3.93 -5.30 4.10
CA SER A 56 -4.34 -6.68 3.83
C SER A 56 -3.15 -7.64 3.81
N ASP A 57 -2.02 -7.20 3.27
CA ASP A 57 -0.80 -8.00 3.17
C ASP A 57 -0.12 -8.13 4.54
N VAL A 58 -0.10 -7.04 5.33
CA VAL A 58 0.36 -7.07 6.73
C VAL A 58 -0.45 -8.08 7.56
N ARG A 59 -1.79 -8.08 7.45
CA ARG A 59 -2.63 -9.07 8.16
C ARG A 59 -2.37 -10.51 7.71
N SER A 60 -2.02 -10.73 6.44
CA SER A 60 -1.70 -12.06 5.90
C SER A 60 -0.33 -12.56 6.35
N GLU A 61 0.68 -11.69 6.32
CA GLU A 61 2.06 -12.00 6.70
C GLU A 61 2.15 -12.28 8.21
N TYR A 62 1.53 -11.43 9.03
CA TYR A 62 1.59 -11.50 10.48
C TYR A 62 0.36 -12.16 11.12
N GLN A 63 -0.36 -13.02 10.38
CA GLN A 63 -1.59 -13.68 10.84
C GLN A 63 -1.45 -14.51 12.13
N ASN A 64 -0.22 -14.89 12.50
CA ASN A 64 0.08 -15.67 13.71
C ASN A 64 0.42 -14.78 14.93
N PHE A 65 0.38 -13.45 14.78
CA PHE A 65 0.66 -12.48 15.84
C PHE A 65 -0.61 -11.81 16.35
N GLU A 66 -0.52 -11.22 17.54
CA GLU A 66 -1.53 -10.27 18.02
C GLU A 66 -1.39 -8.95 17.25
N LEU A 67 -2.44 -8.57 16.51
CA LEU A 67 -2.47 -7.37 15.67
C LEU A 67 -3.44 -6.35 16.24
N ASN A 68 -2.93 -5.17 16.59
CA ASN A 68 -3.74 -4.06 17.09
C ASN A 68 -3.99 -3.05 15.96
N GLU A 69 -5.24 -2.93 15.51
CA GLU A 69 -5.65 -1.87 14.59
C GLU A 69 -5.79 -0.54 15.34
N THR A 70 -5.07 0.47 14.88
CA THR A 70 -4.97 1.77 15.56
C THR A 70 -4.84 2.91 14.54
N LYS A 71 -4.84 4.16 15.01
CA LYS A 71 -4.49 5.33 14.21
C LYS A 71 -3.32 6.06 14.84
N THR A 72 -2.21 6.16 14.11
CA THR A 72 -0.99 6.83 14.59
C THR A 72 -0.79 8.17 13.89
N LEU A 73 -0.13 9.10 14.58
CA LEU A 73 0.04 10.47 14.11
C LEU A 73 1.00 10.50 12.91
N ASN A 74 0.67 11.25 11.85
CA ASN A 74 1.45 11.27 10.60
C ASN A 74 2.66 12.22 10.68
N CYS A 75 3.54 11.97 11.64
CA CYS A 75 4.70 12.81 11.89
C CYS A 75 5.78 12.64 10.80
N PRO A 76 6.30 13.73 10.20
CA PRO A 76 7.23 13.61 9.08
C PRO A 76 8.61 13.03 9.41
N HIS A 77 9.16 13.35 10.59
CA HIS A 77 10.57 13.08 10.96
C HIS A 77 10.75 12.57 12.40
N THR A 78 9.65 12.35 13.10
CA THR A 78 9.57 11.95 14.51
C THR A 78 8.37 11.01 14.66
N ASP A 79 8.17 10.43 15.85
CA ASP A 79 6.93 9.74 16.23
C ASP A 79 5.94 10.63 17.00
N ASP A 80 6.38 11.82 17.38
CA ASP A 80 5.65 12.83 18.14
C ASP A 80 5.70 14.17 17.40
N CYS A 81 4.53 14.73 17.13
CA CYS A 81 4.34 16.00 16.44
C CYS A 81 2.96 16.59 16.81
N ASP A 82 2.49 17.57 16.05
CA ASP A 82 1.22 18.23 16.33
C ASP A 82 0.03 17.47 15.74
N SER A 83 -1.15 17.55 16.37
CA SER A 83 -2.37 16.90 15.87
C SER A 83 -2.80 17.42 14.49
N SER A 84 -2.38 18.64 14.12
CA SER A 84 -2.55 19.22 12.77
C SER A 84 -1.92 18.42 11.63
N TYR A 85 -0.98 17.50 11.90
CA TYR A 85 -0.45 16.57 10.88
C TYR A 85 -1.42 15.44 10.53
N GLY A 86 -2.49 15.25 11.29
CA GLY A 86 -3.50 14.20 11.08
C GLY A 86 -3.03 12.81 11.49
N PHE A 87 -3.95 11.85 11.43
CA PHE A 87 -3.73 10.47 11.86
C PHE A 87 -3.98 9.50 10.70
N ASN A 88 -3.05 8.58 10.48
CA ASN A 88 -3.17 7.55 9.46
C ASN A 88 -3.53 6.21 10.12
N SER A 89 -4.25 5.37 9.37
CA SER A 89 -4.58 4.01 9.80
C SER A 89 -3.29 3.17 9.95
N SER A 90 -3.25 2.28 10.93
CA SER A 90 -2.03 1.53 11.28
C SER A 90 -2.33 0.17 11.90
N ILE A 91 -1.39 -0.76 11.76
CA ILE A 91 -1.37 -2.04 12.50
C ILE A 91 -0.12 -2.05 13.37
N GLU A 92 -0.31 -2.25 14.67
CA GLU A 92 0.75 -2.48 15.66
C GLU A 92 0.88 -3.97 15.97
N ILE A 93 2.11 -4.43 16.16
CA ILE A 93 2.49 -5.78 16.61
C ILE A 93 3.26 -5.62 17.92
N PRO A 94 2.58 -5.59 19.08
CA PRO A 94 3.21 -5.19 20.35
C PRO A 94 4.34 -6.12 20.78
N SER A 95 4.22 -7.43 20.50
CA SER A 95 5.23 -8.45 20.85
C SER A 95 6.60 -8.21 20.20
N ASN A 96 6.63 -7.51 19.07
CA ASN A 96 7.85 -7.26 18.28
C ASN A 96 8.18 -5.76 18.22
N GLY A 97 7.33 -4.89 18.78
CA GLY A 97 7.52 -3.44 18.77
C GLY A 97 7.41 -2.81 17.37
N ILE A 98 6.62 -3.38 16.46
CA ILE A 98 6.50 -2.93 15.06
C ILE A 98 5.18 -2.21 14.86
N ILE A 99 5.18 -1.06 14.19
CA ILE A 99 3.96 -0.37 13.73
C ILE A 99 4.05 -0.10 12.23
N PHE A 100 3.14 -0.68 11.45
CA PHE A 100 2.93 -0.39 10.04
C PHE A 100 1.93 0.76 9.90
N GLN A 101 2.36 1.92 9.39
CA GLN A 101 1.52 3.11 9.17
C GLN A 101 1.23 3.29 7.66
N THR A 102 -0.03 3.53 7.32
CA THR A 102 -0.44 3.76 5.92
C THR A 102 -0.10 5.16 5.43
N ASP A 103 -0.21 5.36 4.12
CA ASP A 103 -0.35 6.69 3.53
C ASP A 103 -1.68 7.37 3.92
N TYR A 104 -1.75 8.69 3.75
CA TYR A 104 -2.92 9.51 4.12
C TYR A 104 -4.00 9.61 3.03
N LYS A 105 -3.73 9.17 1.79
CA LYS A 105 -4.66 9.30 0.65
C LYS A 105 -5.49 8.04 0.46
N THR A 106 -4.88 6.86 0.63
CA THR A 106 -5.57 5.58 0.46
C THR A 106 -5.99 4.97 1.79
N GLU A 107 -5.33 5.35 2.90
CA GLU A 107 -5.45 4.69 4.21
C GLU A 107 -5.26 3.16 4.14
N GLN A 108 -4.49 2.66 3.17
CA GLN A 108 -4.29 1.23 2.92
C GLN A 108 -2.85 0.86 2.57
N LEU A 109 -2.16 1.62 1.69
CA LEU A 109 -0.76 1.36 1.32
C LEU A 109 0.17 1.66 2.51
N ILE A 110 1.10 0.76 2.81
CA ILE A 110 2.13 1.00 3.83
C ILE A 110 3.16 2.01 3.30
N GLU A 111 3.29 3.16 3.96
CA GLU A 111 4.25 4.21 3.58
C GLU A 111 5.41 4.34 4.59
N LYS A 112 5.15 4.02 5.86
CA LYS A 112 6.07 4.20 6.97
C LYS A 112 5.98 3.03 7.95
N ILE A 113 7.11 2.60 8.50
CA ILE A 113 7.17 1.61 9.58
C ILE A 113 7.91 2.26 10.75
N LEU A 114 7.35 2.15 11.95
CA LEU A 114 7.99 2.58 13.19
C LEU A 114 8.38 1.35 14.00
N LEU A 115 9.58 1.39 14.60
CA LEU A 115 10.15 0.32 15.37
C LEU A 115 10.50 0.82 16.78
N TYR A 116 10.02 0.10 17.77
CA TYR A 116 10.13 0.35 19.21
C TYR A 116 10.64 -0.90 19.92
N LYS A 117 11.06 -0.76 21.18
CA LYS A 117 11.33 -1.93 22.03
C LYS A 117 10.08 -2.83 22.09
N PRO A 118 10.21 -4.16 22.00
CA PRO A 118 11.44 -4.95 22.08
C PRO A 118 12.05 -5.32 20.70
N PHE A 119 11.89 -4.50 19.66
CA PHE A 119 12.33 -4.84 18.30
C PHE A 119 13.82 -5.24 18.21
N ASN A 120 14.02 -6.37 17.53
CA ASN A 120 15.31 -6.93 17.17
C ASN A 120 15.26 -7.37 15.69
N GLY A 121 16.30 -7.08 14.91
CA GLY A 121 16.35 -7.39 13.48
C GLY A 121 17.63 -6.92 12.81
N GLU A 122 17.69 -6.94 11.48
CA GLU A 122 18.90 -6.62 10.73
C GLU A 122 18.65 -5.68 9.53
N LEU A 123 19.35 -4.55 9.51
CA LEU A 123 19.34 -3.58 8.39
C LEU A 123 20.36 -3.95 7.33
N ASN A 124 19.90 -4.06 6.08
CA ASN A 124 20.71 -4.31 4.88
C ASN A 124 21.72 -5.45 5.05
N ASN A 125 21.40 -6.48 5.84
CA ASN A 125 22.31 -7.59 6.18
C ASN A 125 23.69 -7.10 6.71
N SER A 126 23.69 -5.99 7.48
CA SER A 126 24.91 -5.23 7.80
C SER A 126 24.98 -4.66 9.21
N LEU A 127 23.84 -4.22 9.78
CA LEU A 127 23.70 -3.77 11.17
C LEU A 127 22.58 -4.55 11.82
N LYS A 128 22.94 -5.38 12.81
CA LYS A 128 21.97 -5.95 13.74
C LYS A 128 21.53 -4.87 14.71
N ILE A 129 20.22 -4.68 14.82
CA ILE A 129 19.59 -3.80 15.80
C ILE A 129 19.01 -4.66 16.90
N ASP A 130 19.26 -4.23 18.11
CA ASP A 130 18.49 -4.52 19.30
C ASP A 130 18.19 -3.17 19.96
N LEU A 131 16.93 -2.72 19.97
CA LEU A 131 16.59 -1.42 20.54
C LEU A 131 16.77 -1.34 22.07
N ASP A 132 17.09 -2.45 22.74
CA ASP A 132 17.55 -2.44 24.13
C ASP A 132 19.04 -2.16 24.31
N SER A 133 19.89 -2.33 23.28
CA SER A 133 21.34 -2.15 23.39
C SER A 133 21.97 -1.22 22.34
N THR A 134 21.49 -1.20 21.09
CA THR A 134 22.12 -0.49 19.97
C THR A 134 22.34 1.00 20.26
N THR A 135 23.56 1.44 19.99
CA THR A 135 24.07 2.78 20.30
C THR A 135 24.20 3.67 19.07
N VAL A 136 24.25 4.98 19.32
CA VAL A 136 24.51 5.98 18.28
C VAL A 136 25.87 5.75 17.60
N LYS A 137 26.88 5.33 18.36
CA LYS A 137 28.20 5.00 17.82
C LYS A 137 28.12 3.94 16.71
N GLU A 138 27.44 2.83 16.97
CA GLU A 138 27.29 1.73 16.01
C GLU A 138 26.52 2.17 14.75
N VAL A 139 25.51 3.05 14.92
CA VAL A 139 24.79 3.65 13.79
C VAL A 139 25.70 4.51 12.91
N PHE A 140 26.56 5.35 13.48
CA PHE A 140 27.51 6.14 12.68
C PHE A 140 28.65 5.32 12.09
N GLU A 141 29.10 4.25 12.74
CA GLU A 141 30.09 3.31 12.18
C GLU A 141 29.55 2.57 10.94
N LYS A 142 28.25 2.27 10.90
CA LYS A 142 27.59 1.59 9.76
C LYS A 142 27.02 2.54 8.71
N PHE A 143 26.56 3.72 9.12
CA PHE A 143 25.96 4.73 8.26
C PHE A 143 26.66 6.10 8.42
N PRO A 144 27.95 6.23 8.05
CA PRO A 144 28.76 7.42 8.32
C PRO A 144 28.26 8.69 7.62
N ASN A 145 27.46 8.56 6.56
CA ASN A 145 26.87 9.69 5.83
C ASN A 145 25.55 10.20 6.46
N SER A 146 25.12 9.64 7.60
CA SER A 146 23.91 10.07 8.29
C SER A 146 24.07 11.49 8.85
N LYS A 147 22.98 12.27 8.81
CA LYS A 147 22.97 13.65 9.30
C LYS A 147 22.31 13.73 10.67
N LEU A 148 23.02 14.32 11.63
CA LEU A 148 22.47 14.66 12.95
C LEU A 148 21.69 15.98 12.87
N THR A 149 20.49 16.01 13.43
CA THR A 149 19.63 17.20 13.51
C THR A 149 18.72 17.13 14.75
N SER A 150 17.90 18.16 14.98
CA SER A 150 16.91 18.19 16.06
C SER A 150 15.70 19.04 15.64
N THR A 151 14.62 19.01 16.42
CA THR A 151 13.40 19.80 16.17
C THR A 151 13.19 20.85 17.26
N ASN A 152 12.36 21.84 16.97
CA ASN A 152 11.99 22.91 17.90
C ASN A 152 11.35 22.37 19.20
N ARG A 153 10.75 21.17 19.19
CA ARG A 153 10.21 20.52 20.40
C ARG A 153 11.29 19.96 21.34
N LYS A 154 12.57 19.94 20.93
CA LYS A 154 13.74 19.47 21.71
C LYS A 154 13.63 18.06 22.34
N LYS A 155 12.65 17.24 21.96
CA LYS A 155 12.45 15.87 22.49
C LYS A 155 13.53 14.87 22.04
N TYR A 156 14.00 15.00 20.81
CA TYR A 156 14.94 14.07 20.20
C TYR A 156 16.12 14.75 19.52
N TRP A 157 17.25 14.03 19.56
CA TRP A 157 18.25 14.06 18.52
C TRP A 157 17.82 13.09 17.40
N ILE A 158 17.96 13.54 16.16
CA ILE A 158 17.48 12.84 14.98
C ILE A 158 18.68 12.53 14.10
N ILE A 159 18.99 11.25 13.91
CA ILE A 159 20.04 10.80 12.99
C ILE A 159 19.33 10.29 11.73
N LYS A 160 19.52 10.98 10.61
CA LYS A 160 18.75 10.76 9.39
C LYS A 160 19.61 10.41 8.18
N ASN A 161 19.18 9.37 7.47
CA ASN A 161 19.64 9.01 6.14
C ASN A 161 18.44 9.13 5.15
N GLU A 162 18.57 8.70 3.89
CA GLU A 162 17.52 8.90 2.87
C GLU A 162 16.18 8.24 3.23
N ASN A 163 16.23 7.02 3.77
CA ASN A 163 15.07 6.14 3.99
C ASN A 163 14.95 5.59 5.41
N ILE A 164 15.85 6.01 6.32
CA ILE A 164 15.84 5.62 7.72
C ILE A 164 16.13 6.84 8.60
N THR A 165 15.39 6.94 9.70
CA THR A 165 15.57 7.94 10.74
C THR A 165 15.64 7.26 12.09
N PHE A 166 16.75 7.44 12.82
CA PHE A 166 16.91 6.97 14.19
C PHE A 166 16.60 8.13 15.14
N LEU A 167 15.72 7.90 16.11
CA LEU A 167 15.42 8.85 17.17
C LEU A 167 16.23 8.48 18.41
N VAL A 168 16.79 9.50 19.06
CA VAL A 168 17.60 9.37 20.28
C VAL A 168 17.09 10.40 21.28
N ASN A 169 16.83 10.00 22.51
CA ASN A 169 16.32 10.92 23.53
C ASN A 169 17.31 12.06 23.80
N ARG A 170 16.76 13.28 23.79
CA ARG A 170 17.45 14.49 24.23
C ARG A 170 17.15 14.72 25.72
N PHE A 171 18.13 15.25 26.44
CA PHE A 171 18.04 15.59 27.85
C PHE A 171 18.27 17.10 28.06
N ASP A 172 17.83 17.63 29.20
CA ASP A 172 17.88 19.08 29.49
C ASP A 172 19.31 19.63 29.63
N ASN A 173 20.27 18.75 29.95
CA ASN A 173 21.69 19.08 30.04
C ASN A 173 22.45 18.94 28.71
N ASP A 174 21.75 18.67 27.60
CA ASP A 174 22.37 18.58 26.29
C ASP A 174 22.66 19.94 25.68
N ASN A 175 23.84 20.08 25.08
CA ASN A 175 24.23 21.23 24.27
C ASN A 175 23.16 21.56 23.20
N GLU A 176 23.09 22.84 22.82
CA GLU A 176 22.17 23.27 21.76
C GLU A 176 22.70 22.88 20.37
N TYR A 177 21.78 22.65 19.43
CA TYR A 177 22.15 22.30 18.06
C TYR A 177 22.85 23.49 17.37
N PRO A 178 23.93 23.29 16.60
CA PRO A 178 24.55 22.00 16.25
C PRO A 178 25.47 21.44 17.35
N ILE A 179 25.45 20.10 17.48
CA ILE A 179 26.35 19.33 18.35
C ILE A 179 27.15 18.35 17.51
N GLU A 180 28.33 17.93 17.99
CA GLU A 180 29.10 16.85 17.37
C GLU A 180 28.48 15.48 17.70
N PRO A 181 28.42 14.52 16.74
CA PRO A 181 27.87 13.19 17.00
C PRO A 181 28.51 12.46 18.19
N THR A 182 29.80 12.69 18.43
CA THR A 182 30.58 12.12 19.52
C THR A 182 30.01 12.40 20.91
N GLU A 183 29.32 13.54 21.09
CA GLU A 183 28.67 13.93 22.36
C GLU A 183 27.53 12.97 22.77
N ILE A 184 26.97 12.25 21.80
CA ILE A 184 25.83 11.35 22.00
C ILE A 184 26.13 9.88 21.63
N TYR A 185 27.37 9.53 21.26
CA TYR A 185 27.79 8.19 20.83
C TYR A 185 27.39 7.06 21.78
N ASN A 186 27.48 7.27 23.09
CA ASN A 186 27.15 6.26 24.11
C ASN A 186 25.64 6.14 24.39
N ARG A 187 24.79 6.94 23.72
CA ARG A 187 23.33 6.86 23.88
C ARG A 187 22.77 5.72 23.07
N LYS A 188 21.67 5.16 23.57
CA LYS A 188 20.89 4.13 22.89
C LYS A 188 19.89 4.77 21.93
N ILE A 189 19.57 4.05 20.86
CA ILE A 189 18.46 4.41 19.98
C ILE A 189 17.14 4.24 20.74
N HIS A 190 16.24 5.22 20.62
CA HIS A 190 14.91 5.18 21.24
C HIS A 190 13.90 4.44 20.37
N SER A 191 13.83 4.84 19.10
CA SER A 191 12.94 4.27 18.08
C SER A 191 13.53 4.52 16.69
N ILE A 192 13.06 3.76 15.70
CA ILE A 192 13.50 3.88 14.30
C ILE A 192 12.27 4.07 13.43
N ILE A 193 12.38 4.97 12.45
CA ILE A 193 11.37 5.22 11.43
C ILE A 193 11.97 4.87 10.07
N LEU A 194 11.32 3.93 9.39
CA LEU A 194 11.62 3.50 8.02
C LEU A 194 10.60 4.10 7.06
N THR A 195 11.04 4.56 5.90
CA THR A 195 10.16 5.08 4.84
C THR A 195 10.59 4.57 3.48
N GLY A 196 9.64 4.32 2.58
CA GLY A 196 9.92 3.92 1.20
C GLY A 196 10.68 4.96 0.38
N LYS A 197 11.39 4.51 -0.66
CA LYS A 197 12.01 5.41 -1.65
C LYS A 197 10.94 6.27 -2.32
N ARG A 198 11.25 7.57 -2.49
CA ARG A 198 10.39 8.50 -3.22
C ARG A 198 10.38 8.11 -4.70
N LYS A 199 9.36 7.35 -5.11
CA LYS A 199 9.11 7.03 -6.51
C LYS A 199 8.92 8.36 -7.28
N PRO A 200 9.63 8.60 -8.39
CA PRO A 200 9.52 9.85 -9.15
C PRO A 200 8.09 10.01 -9.69
N VAL A 201 7.64 11.26 -9.82
CA VAL A 201 6.29 11.53 -10.34
C VAL A 201 6.25 11.20 -11.83
N GLU A 202 5.77 10.01 -12.18
CA GLU A 202 5.51 9.64 -13.57
C GLU A 202 4.52 10.63 -14.20
N SER A 203 4.95 11.33 -15.25
CA SER A 203 4.16 12.33 -15.99
C SER A 203 3.20 11.73 -17.02
N ASN A 204 3.25 10.41 -17.23
CA ASN A 204 2.43 9.74 -18.24
C ASN A 204 0.93 9.76 -17.90
N ASP A 205 0.11 10.01 -18.92
CA ASP A 205 -1.35 9.98 -18.86
C ASP A 205 -1.93 8.59 -18.50
N CYS A 206 -1.15 7.52 -18.69
CA CYS A 206 -1.53 6.14 -18.37
C CYS A 206 -0.67 5.56 -17.24
N LYS A 207 -1.30 5.11 -16.15
CA LYS A 207 -0.64 4.61 -14.93
C LYS A 207 -1.13 3.22 -14.55
N LYS A 208 -0.30 2.42 -13.90
CA LYS A 208 -0.73 1.12 -13.36
C LYS A 208 -1.86 1.36 -12.33
N PRO A 209 -2.96 0.58 -12.33
CA PRO A 209 -4.06 0.80 -11.40
C PRO A 209 -3.60 0.66 -9.94
N LEU A 210 -4.20 1.45 -9.04
CA LEU A 210 -3.95 1.34 -7.60
C LEU A 210 -4.32 -0.08 -7.12
N PHE A 211 -3.49 -0.63 -6.22
CA PHE A 211 -3.55 -2.01 -5.73
C PHE A 211 -3.46 -3.13 -6.79
N ALA A 212 -3.18 -2.82 -8.07
CA ALA A 212 -3.01 -3.87 -9.07
C ALA A 212 -1.82 -4.79 -8.73
N PRO A 213 -1.97 -6.12 -8.83
CA PRO A 213 -0.91 -7.06 -8.50
C PRO A 213 0.30 -6.85 -9.41
N LYS A 214 1.51 -7.22 -8.96
CA LYS A 214 2.75 -7.06 -9.75
C LYS A 214 2.64 -7.64 -11.17
N THR A 215 1.90 -8.73 -11.35
CA THR A 215 1.61 -9.39 -12.64
C THR A 215 0.69 -8.61 -13.60
N GLU A 216 -0.08 -7.62 -13.13
CA GLU A 216 -0.96 -6.83 -14.00
C GLU A 216 -0.14 -5.94 -14.95
N SER A 217 -0.39 -6.08 -16.25
CA SER A 217 0.26 -5.32 -17.32
C SER A 217 -0.58 -4.14 -17.83
N HIS A 218 -1.88 -4.13 -17.55
CA HIS A 218 -2.78 -3.03 -17.93
C HIS A 218 -2.41 -1.71 -17.23
N LYS A 219 -2.61 -0.60 -17.94
CA LYS A 219 -2.52 0.77 -17.40
C LYS A 219 -3.83 1.52 -17.66
N ASN A 220 -4.35 2.12 -16.61
CA ASN A 220 -5.49 3.02 -16.63
C ASN A 220 -5.09 4.37 -17.21
N CYS A 221 -5.76 4.83 -18.27
CA CYS A 221 -5.46 6.09 -18.94
C CYS A 221 -6.45 7.21 -18.56
N LEU A 222 -5.91 8.37 -18.27
CA LEU A 222 -6.64 9.61 -18.07
C LEU A 222 -6.51 10.50 -19.32
N VAL A 223 -7.54 11.29 -19.62
CA VAL A 223 -7.50 12.30 -20.69
C VAL A 223 -8.02 13.64 -20.19
N LYS A 224 -7.49 14.73 -20.72
CA LYS A 224 -7.97 16.09 -20.42
C LYS A 224 -9.35 16.32 -21.03
N GLN A 225 -10.29 16.80 -20.22
CA GLN A 225 -11.63 17.22 -20.63
C GLN A 225 -11.89 18.63 -20.09
N HIS A 226 -12.47 19.50 -20.91
CA HIS A 226 -12.93 20.82 -20.44
C HIS A 226 -14.11 20.66 -19.47
N LYS A 227 -14.11 21.40 -18.36
CA LYS A 227 -15.21 21.40 -17.39
C LYS A 227 -16.48 22.10 -17.89
N GLY A 228 -16.37 22.93 -18.93
CA GLY A 228 -17.47 23.73 -19.45
C GLY A 228 -17.79 23.48 -20.93
N GLY A 229 -18.97 23.94 -21.35
CA GLY A 229 -19.39 23.94 -22.76
C GLY A 229 -18.75 25.05 -23.59
N ILE A 230 -19.25 25.24 -24.81
CA ILE A 230 -18.72 26.19 -25.83
C ILE A 230 -18.62 27.65 -25.32
N TYR A 231 -19.37 28.02 -24.28
CA TYR A 231 -19.43 29.36 -23.69
C TYR A 231 -18.82 29.46 -22.28
N TYR A 232 -17.86 28.61 -21.92
CA TYR A 232 -17.19 28.72 -20.61
C TYR A 232 -16.20 29.89 -20.58
N ILE A 233 -16.59 30.97 -19.89
CA ILE A 233 -15.69 32.07 -19.53
C ILE A 233 -15.15 31.77 -18.13
N SER A 234 -13.82 31.61 -18.00
CA SER A 234 -13.18 31.41 -16.70
C SER A 234 -13.10 32.73 -15.94
N TRP A 235 -13.65 32.75 -14.72
CA TRP A 235 -13.56 33.88 -13.81
C TRP A 235 -12.67 33.50 -12.62
N GLY A 236 -11.34 33.43 -12.85
CA GLY A 236 -10.34 33.11 -11.83
C GLY A 236 -9.37 31.99 -12.24
N ASP A 237 -8.52 31.60 -11.28
CA ASP A 237 -7.42 30.63 -11.42
C ASP A 237 -7.86 29.15 -11.43
N GLU A 238 -9.15 28.85 -11.53
CA GLU A 238 -9.61 27.46 -11.57
C GLU A 238 -9.14 26.74 -12.84
N PRO A 239 -8.64 25.48 -12.73
CA PRO A 239 -8.25 24.72 -13.90
C PRO A 239 -9.48 24.42 -14.77
N THR A 240 -9.46 24.95 -15.99
CA THR A 240 -10.52 24.83 -17.01
C THR A 240 -10.65 23.40 -17.57
N HIS A 241 -9.69 22.53 -17.26
CA HIS A 241 -9.68 21.11 -17.56
C HIS A 241 -9.71 20.24 -16.29
N GLU A 242 -10.29 19.06 -16.44
CA GLU A 242 -10.18 17.93 -15.52
C GLU A 242 -9.57 16.72 -16.24
N TYR A 243 -8.99 15.79 -15.48
CA TYR A 243 -8.50 14.52 -16.02
C TYR A 243 -9.52 13.42 -15.74
N VAL A 244 -10.06 12.81 -16.80
CA VAL A 244 -11.14 11.83 -16.72
C VAL A 244 -10.72 10.46 -17.24
N LYS A 245 -11.32 9.40 -16.70
CA LYS A 245 -11.11 8.00 -17.11
C LYS A 245 -11.44 7.81 -18.59
N ASN A 246 -10.60 7.13 -19.36
CA ASN A 246 -10.86 6.86 -20.77
C ASN A 246 -10.18 5.58 -21.28
N GLY A 247 -10.86 4.84 -22.16
CA GLY A 247 -10.44 3.51 -22.61
C GLY A 247 -10.88 2.42 -21.65
N PHE A 248 -10.31 1.23 -21.80
CA PHE A 248 -10.50 0.15 -20.82
C PHE A 248 -9.88 0.55 -19.47
N TRP A 249 -10.53 0.16 -18.39
CA TRP A 249 -10.17 0.54 -17.02
C TRP A 249 -10.36 -0.65 -16.08
N LYS A 250 -9.42 -0.85 -15.16
CA LYS A 250 -9.52 -1.81 -14.06
C LYS A 250 -9.40 -1.09 -12.71
N GLU A 251 -10.15 -1.54 -11.71
CA GLU A 251 -9.94 -1.21 -10.30
C GLU A 251 -9.68 -2.48 -9.50
N PHE A 252 -8.93 -2.37 -8.41
CA PHE A 252 -8.56 -3.48 -7.52
C PHE A 252 -8.92 -3.13 -6.08
N TYR A 253 -9.19 -4.16 -5.28
CA TYR A 253 -9.25 -4.08 -3.83
C TYR A 253 -7.84 -4.04 -3.24
N PRO A 254 -7.66 -3.59 -1.97
CA PRO A 254 -6.37 -3.59 -1.28
C PRO A 254 -5.69 -4.97 -1.26
N ASN A 255 -6.46 -6.06 -1.20
CA ASN A 255 -5.95 -7.44 -1.27
C ASN A 255 -5.51 -7.89 -2.70
N HIS A 256 -5.18 -6.94 -3.57
CA HIS A 256 -4.73 -7.10 -4.95
C HIS A 256 -5.68 -7.86 -5.90
N LYS A 257 -6.92 -8.14 -5.51
CA LYS A 257 -7.93 -8.76 -6.37
C LYS A 257 -8.71 -7.72 -7.17
N ILE A 258 -9.13 -8.08 -8.37
CA ILE A 258 -9.93 -7.19 -9.23
C ILE A 258 -11.26 -6.85 -8.54
N LYS A 259 -11.70 -5.60 -8.70
CA LYS A 259 -12.92 -5.03 -8.10
C LYS A 259 -13.96 -4.69 -9.16
N GLU A 260 -13.55 -3.95 -10.18
CA GLU A 260 -14.37 -3.73 -11.37
C GLU A 260 -13.51 -3.56 -12.62
N GLN A 261 -14.06 -3.93 -13.77
CA GLN A 261 -13.48 -3.55 -15.07
C GLN A 261 -14.56 -3.22 -16.10
N GLY A 262 -14.19 -2.40 -17.07
CA GLY A 262 -15.06 -1.98 -18.17
C GLY A 262 -14.45 -0.83 -18.95
N ASN A 263 -15.22 -0.30 -19.91
CA ASN A 263 -14.73 0.79 -20.77
C ASN A 263 -15.29 2.15 -20.35
N TYR A 264 -14.45 3.17 -20.38
CA TYR A 264 -14.84 4.56 -20.19
C TYR A 264 -14.64 5.36 -21.49
N ILE A 265 -15.57 6.28 -21.76
CA ILE A 265 -15.37 7.35 -22.74
C ILE A 265 -15.56 8.66 -21.99
N LYS A 266 -14.49 9.43 -21.85
CA LYS A 266 -14.54 10.77 -21.22
C LYS A 266 -15.28 10.78 -19.87
N GLY A 267 -14.83 9.93 -18.94
CA GLY A 267 -15.40 9.78 -17.60
C GLY A 267 -16.70 8.96 -17.51
N VAL A 268 -17.38 8.67 -18.63
CA VAL A 268 -18.65 7.93 -18.66
C VAL A 268 -18.42 6.43 -18.87
N LYS A 269 -19.00 5.57 -18.01
CA LYS A 269 -19.02 4.11 -18.19
C LYS A 269 -19.77 3.74 -19.48
N VAL A 270 -19.19 2.88 -20.32
CA VAL A 270 -19.78 2.39 -21.58
C VAL A 270 -19.55 0.88 -21.78
N GLY A 271 -20.50 0.24 -22.46
CA GLY A 271 -20.48 -1.21 -22.69
C GLY A 271 -20.73 -2.00 -21.41
N THR A 272 -20.29 -3.24 -21.39
CA THR A 272 -20.40 -4.13 -20.23
C THR A 272 -19.37 -3.75 -19.17
N PHE A 273 -19.81 -3.64 -17.92
CA PHE A 273 -18.95 -3.61 -16.73
C PHE A 273 -19.14 -4.88 -15.91
N GLU A 274 -18.03 -5.45 -15.48
CA GLU A 274 -17.96 -6.59 -14.58
C GLU A 274 -17.53 -6.10 -13.19
N TYR A 275 -18.19 -6.60 -12.16
CA TYR A 275 -17.97 -6.26 -10.76
C TYR A 275 -17.70 -7.53 -9.99
N PHE A 276 -16.63 -7.53 -9.20
CA PHE A 276 -16.13 -8.68 -8.48
C PHE A 276 -16.19 -8.41 -6.98
N ASP A 277 -16.29 -9.47 -6.17
CA ASP A 277 -16.22 -9.37 -4.72
C ASP A 277 -14.76 -9.35 -4.21
N GLN A 278 -14.57 -9.29 -2.88
CA GLN A 278 -13.24 -9.35 -2.28
C GLN A 278 -12.54 -10.72 -2.44
N ASN A 279 -13.26 -11.78 -2.84
CA ASN A 279 -12.67 -13.07 -3.17
C ASN A 279 -12.16 -13.12 -4.63
N GLY A 280 -12.59 -12.18 -5.48
CA GLY A 280 -12.31 -12.14 -6.91
C GLY A 280 -13.37 -12.87 -7.75
N GLU A 281 -14.51 -13.22 -7.14
CA GLU A 281 -15.62 -13.88 -7.82
C GLU A 281 -16.53 -12.85 -8.49
N LEU A 282 -17.07 -13.19 -9.67
CA LEU A 282 -17.94 -12.29 -10.43
C LEU A 282 -19.28 -12.12 -9.69
N SER A 283 -19.47 -10.96 -9.07
CA SER A 283 -20.65 -10.61 -8.29
C SER A 283 -21.78 -10.05 -9.16
N ASN A 284 -21.46 -9.26 -10.19
CA ASN A 284 -22.47 -8.60 -11.02
C ASN A 284 -21.91 -8.18 -12.39
N THR A 285 -22.78 -8.11 -13.40
CA THR A 285 -22.46 -7.60 -14.74
C THR A 285 -23.53 -6.60 -15.17
N LYS A 286 -23.14 -5.37 -15.54
CA LYS A 286 -24.06 -4.28 -15.90
C LYS A 286 -23.72 -3.67 -17.26
N SER A 287 -24.73 -3.50 -18.10
CA SER A 287 -24.59 -2.87 -19.42
C SER A 287 -24.89 -1.38 -19.37
N HIS A 288 -23.89 -0.55 -19.69
CA HIS A 288 -23.98 0.91 -19.74
C HIS A 288 -24.01 1.42 -21.20
N PHE A 289 -25.15 1.96 -21.63
CA PHE A 289 -25.25 2.60 -22.95
C PHE A 289 -24.82 4.06 -22.88
N SER A 290 -23.84 4.46 -23.71
CA SER A 290 -23.40 5.86 -23.74
C SER A 290 -24.45 6.77 -24.39
N GLY A 291 -24.68 7.94 -23.79
CA GLY A 291 -25.56 8.97 -24.35
C GLY A 291 -25.07 9.49 -25.72
N TYR A 292 -23.76 9.40 -25.99
CA TYR A 292 -23.17 9.70 -27.29
C TYR A 292 -23.71 8.78 -28.40
N PHE A 293 -23.85 7.48 -28.11
CA PHE A 293 -24.46 6.51 -29.01
C PHE A 293 -25.96 6.80 -29.25
N LYS A 294 -26.66 7.32 -28.23
CA LYS A 294 -28.06 7.78 -28.37
C LYS A 294 -28.13 8.95 -29.35
N LEU A 295 -27.35 10.02 -29.14
CA LEU A 295 -27.34 11.18 -30.04
C LEU A 295 -26.98 10.81 -31.50
N HIS A 296 -26.01 9.92 -31.70
CA HIS A 296 -25.63 9.48 -33.06
C HIS A 296 -26.71 8.61 -33.73
N LYS A 297 -27.33 7.67 -33.00
CA LYS A 297 -28.47 6.89 -33.54
C LYS A 297 -29.64 7.79 -33.93
N TRP A 298 -30.01 8.76 -33.08
CA TRP A 298 -31.12 9.67 -33.39
C TRP A 298 -30.80 10.58 -34.57
N LYS A 299 -29.56 11.08 -34.73
CA LYS A 299 -29.15 11.81 -35.94
C LYS A 299 -29.31 10.98 -37.23
N ILE A 300 -28.93 9.70 -37.21
CA ILE A 300 -29.11 8.79 -38.36
C ILE A 300 -30.60 8.58 -38.65
N ILE A 301 -31.42 8.31 -37.62
CA ILE A 301 -32.87 8.11 -37.76
C ILE A 301 -33.54 9.37 -38.34
N PHE A 302 -33.24 10.56 -37.82
CA PHE A 302 -33.77 11.82 -38.37
C PHE A 302 -33.30 12.08 -39.80
N GLY A 303 -32.05 11.76 -40.14
CA GLY A 303 -31.53 11.86 -41.52
C GLY A 303 -32.30 10.97 -42.50
N VAL A 304 -32.55 9.71 -42.13
CA VAL A 304 -33.31 8.74 -42.95
C VAL A 304 -34.78 9.19 -43.11
N ILE A 305 -35.42 9.68 -42.04
CA ILE A 305 -36.78 10.23 -42.09
C ILE A 305 -36.85 11.45 -43.01
N LEU A 306 -35.86 12.36 -42.94
CA LEU A 306 -35.81 13.55 -43.80
C LEU A 306 -35.67 13.16 -45.29
N ILE A 307 -34.82 12.18 -45.60
CA ILE A 307 -34.66 11.64 -46.96
C ILE A 307 -35.97 11.01 -47.46
N LEU A 308 -36.67 10.23 -46.63
CA LEU A 308 -37.98 9.66 -46.96
C LEU A 308 -39.03 10.74 -47.25
N ILE A 309 -39.11 11.80 -46.44
CA ILE A 309 -40.02 12.94 -46.67
C ILE A 309 -39.71 13.64 -48.00
N ILE A 310 -38.42 13.82 -48.34
CA ILE A 310 -37.99 14.40 -49.61
C ILE A 310 -38.42 13.51 -50.79
N ILE A 311 -38.19 12.19 -50.72
CA ILE A 311 -38.59 11.23 -51.76
C ILE A 311 -40.12 11.24 -51.97
N LEU A 312 -40.91 11.28 -50.88
CA LEU A 312 -42.37 11.34 -50.96
C LEU A 312 -42.85 12.65 -51.61
N ARG A 313 -42.24 13.80 -51.28
CA ARG A 313 -42.54 15.09 -51.93
C ARG A 313 -42.21 15.08 -53.42
N ILE A 314 -41.07 14.49 -53.82
CA ILE A 314 -40.68 14.36 -55.24
C ILE A 314 -41.66 13.45 -55.99
N LYS A 315 -42.07 12.31 -55.41
CA LYS A 315 -43.09 11.43 -56.00
C LYS A 315 -44.41 12.18 -56.21
N LYS A 316 -44.93 12.87 -55.19
CA LYS A 316 -46.19 13.63 -55.28
C LYS A 316 -46.15 14.70 -56.39
N LYS A 317 -45.04 15.41 -56.55
CA LYS A 317 -44.86 16.43 -57.59
C LYS A 317 -44.82 15.84 -59.01
N LYS A 318 -44.31 14.61 -59.17
CA LYS A 318 -44.37 13.87 -60.45
C LYS A 318 -45.78 13.38 -60.78
N THR A 319 -46.57 12.94 -59.80
CA THR A 319 -47.96 12.51 -60.08
C THR A 319 -48.83 13.66 -60.55
N THR A 320 -48.72 14.84 -59.94
CA THR A 320 -49.46 16.05 -60.37
C THR A 320 -49.02 16.63 -61.71
N ALA A 321 -47.86 16.23 -62.24
CA ALA A 321 -47.37 16.67 -63.54
C ALA A 321 -47.81 15.75 -64.70
N ASN A 322 -48.37 14.59 -64.39
CA ASN A 322 -48.88 13.61 -65.37
C ASN A 322 -50.43 13.58 -65.41
N THR A 323 -51.10 14.58 -64.84
CA THR A 323 -52.57 14.70 -64.76
C THR A 323 -53.05 16.07 -65.25
N VAL A 324 -52.38 16.62 -66.27
CA VAL A 324 -52.74 17.84 -67.01
C VAL A 324 -52.68 17.50 -68.50
#